data_AF-A0A832U1Z1-F1
#
_entry.id   AF-A0A832U1Z1-F1
#
_cell.length_a   1.000
_cell.length_b   1.000
_cell.length_c   1.000
_cell.angle_alpha   90.00
_cell.angle_beta   90.00
_cell.angle_gamma   90.00
#
_symmetry.space_group_name_H-M   'P 1'
#
loop_
_entity.id
_entity.type
_entity.pdbx_description
1 polymer ?
#
loop_
_entity_poly.entity_id
_entity_poly.type
_entity_poly.pdbx_seq_one_letter_code
_entity_poly.pdbx_strand_id
1 'polypeptide(L)' 'AAVNPDYCFAARDALCYFGAAGELAAKKSAGPGSFKVNLYDEVFNLSDEKVKDMMKVEER' A
#
# COMPACT_ATOMS: atom_id res chain seq x y z
N ALA A 1 -0.21 19.39 4.06
CA ALA A 1 -1.21 18.31 4.19
C ALA A 1 -1.97 18.24 2.87
N ALA A 2 -1.64 17.29 2.01
CA ALA A 2 -2.28 17.09 0.71
C ALA A 2 -3.58 16.32 0.92
N VAL A 3 -4.65 17.03 1.29
CA VAL A 3 -5.99 16.45 1.40
C VAL A 3 -6.60 16.57 0.02
N ASN A 4 -6.64 15.46 -0.72
CA ASN A 4 -7.39 15.39 -1.97
C ASN A 4 -8.85 15.73 -1.64
N PRO A 5 -9.50 16.70 -2.32
CA PRO A 5 -10.85 17.16 -1.97
C PRO A 5 -11.90 16.05 -2.07
N ASP A 6 -11.60 14.97 -2.80
CA ASP A 6 -12.38 13.75 -2.85
C ASP A 6 -11.88 12.72 -1.83
N TYR A 7 -12.52 12.71 -0.66
CA TYR A 7 -12.25 11.72 0.40
C TYR A 7 -12.42 10.27 -0.07
N CYS A 8 -13.33 10.02 -1.03
CA CYS A 8 -13.48 8.69 -1.63
C CYS A 8 -12.24 8.26 -2.42
N PHE A 9 -11.68 9.14 -3.24
CA PHE A 9 -10.46 8.85 -3.99
C PHE A 9 -9.26 8.71 -3.06
N ALA A 10 -9.13 9.58 -2.05
CA ALA A 10 -8.06 9.46 -1.05
C ALA A 10 -8.15 8.14 -0.25
N ALA A 11 -9.36 7.70 0.13
CA ALA A 11 -9.56 6.44 0.82
C ALA A 11 -9.30 5.23 -0.09
N ARG A 12 -9.74 5.29 -1.36
CA ARG A 12 -9.45 4.26 -2.38
C ARG A 12 -7.95 4.08 -2.55
N ASP A 13 -7.23 5.18 -2.73
CA ASP A 13 -5.80 5.16 -2.90
C ASP A 13 -5.14 4.66 -1.61
N ALA A 14 -5.46 5.21 -0.44
CA ALA A 14 -4.92 4.73 0.83
C ALA A 14 -5.11 3.21 1.04
N LEU A 15 -6.30 2.67 0.73
CA LEU A 15 -6.60 1.24 0.81
C LEU A 15 -5.78 0.42 -0.20
N CYS A 16 -5.64 0.91 -1.43
CA CYS A 16 -4.88 0.24 -2.46
C CYS A 16 -3.37 0.21 -2.12
N TYR A 17 -2.81 1.33 -1.67
CA TYR A 17 -1.43 1.42 -1.21
C TYR A 17 -1.19 0.51 0.01
N PHE A 18 -2.11 0.51 0.97
CA PHE A 18 -1.99 -0.33 2.16
C PHE A 18 -2.08 -1.83 1.85
N GLY A 19 -2.98 -2.23 0.94
CA GLY A 19 -3.09 -3.61 0.46
C GLY A 19 -1.84 -4.07 -0.28
N ALA A 20 -1.33 -3.23 -1.20
CA ALA A 20 -0.11 -3.49 -1.96
C ALA A 20 1.12 -3.68 -1.05
N ALA A 21 1.29 -2.78 -0.07
CA ALA A 21 2.33 -2.90 0.94
C ALA A 21 2.19 -4.18 1.76
N GLY A 22 0.95 -4.55 2.11
CA GLY A 22 0.63 -5.79 2.82
C GLY A 22 1.00 -7.04 2.05
N GLU A 23 0.74 -7.10 0.76
CA GLU A 23 1.12 -8.25 -0.09
C GLU A 23 2.65 -8.40 -0.20
N LEU A 24 3.37 -7.29 -0.40
CA LEU A 24 4.84 -7.28 -0.44
C LEU A 24 5.43 -7.70 0.90
N ALA A 25 4.90 -7.15 2.00
CA ALA A 25 5.32 -7.49 3.34
C ALA A 25 5.05 -8.97 3.65
N ALA A 26 3.88 -9.50 3.27
CA ALA A 26 3.55 -10.91 3.46
C ALA A 26 4.53 -11.84 2.75
N LYS A 27 4.92 -11.52 1.50
CA LYS A 27 5.92 -12.31 0.75
C LYS A 27 7.29 -12.36 1.42
N LYS A 28 7.72 -11.28 2.07
CA LYS A 28 9.01 -11.20 2.79
C LYS A 28 8.96 -11.78 4.20
N SER A 29 7.78 -12.06 4.72
CA SER A 29 7.59 -12.36 6.14
C SER A 29 7.40 -13.83 6.41
N ALA A 30 8.27 -14.39 7.23
CA ALA A 30 8.17 -15.77 7.71
C ALA A 30 7.16 -15.95 8.86
N GLY A 31 6.64 -14.86 9.44
CA GLY A 31 5.67 -14.91 10.53
C GLY A 31 5.12 -13.53 10.92
N PRO A 32 4.21 -13.46 11.91
CA PRO A 32 3.51 -12.23 12.27
C PRO A 32 4.41 -11.13 12.85
N GLY A 33 5.50 -11.51 13.52
CA GLY A 33 6.49 -10.56 14.04
C GLY A 33 7.28 -9.86 12.93
N SER A 34 7.78 -10.62 11.96
CA SER A 34 8.47 -10.08 10.78
C SER A 34 7.52 -9.36 9.83
N PHE A 35 6.26 -9.80 9.74
CA PHE A 35 5.21 -9.13 8.99
C PHE A 35 5.00 -7.69 9.44
N LYS A 36 4.94 -7.45 10.75
CA LYS A 36 4.71 -6.09 11.27
C LYS A 36 5.84 -5.13 10.88
N VAL A 37 7.08 -5.59 10.97
CA VAL A 37 8.27 -4.79 10.61
C VAL A 37 8.31 -4.56 9.09
N ASN A 38 8.16 -5.62 8.30
CA ASN A 38 8.16 -5.54 6.85
C ASN A 38 6.99 -4.72 6.31
N LEU A 39 5.84 -4.70 6.99
CA LEU A 39 4.68 -3.89 6.62
C LEU A 39 4.99 -2.40 6.77
N TYR A 40 5.56 -1.98 7.91
CA TYR A 40 5.96 -0.59 8.07
C TYR A 40 7.05 -0.19 7.10
N ASP A 41 8.00 -1.08 6.84
CA ASP A 41 9.08 -0.84 5.88
C ASP A 41 8.54 -0.71 4.46
N GLU A 42 7.66 -1.60 4.00
CA GLU A 42 7.05 -1.49 2.68
C GLU A 42 6.11 -0.27 2.57
N VAL A 43 5.32 0.08 3.58
CA VAL A 43 4.48 1.29 3.58
C VAL A 43 5.33 2.56 3.51
N PHE A 44 6.45 2.62 4.24
CA PHE A 44 7.36 3.76 4.20
C PHE A 44 8.11 3.84 2.86
N ASN A 45 8.44 2.68 2.29
CA ASN A 45 9.17 2.54 1.04
C ASN A 45 8.23 2.36 -0.17
N LEU A 46 6.94 2.70 -0.01
CA LEU A 46 5.93 2.63 -1.05
C LEU A 46 6.08 3.87 -1.93
N SER A 47 6.84 3.73 -3.01
CA SER A 47 7.03 4.76 -4.00
C SER A 47 5.95 4.67 -5.08
N ASP A 48 5.64 5.81 -5.71
CA ASP A 48 4.71 5.93 -6.84
C ASP A 48 4.98 4.89 -7.95
N GLU A 49 6.26 4.52 -8.12
CA GLU A 49 6.72 3.50 -9.06
C GLU A 49 6.27 2.07 -8.68
N LYS A 50 6.39 1.70 -7.40
CA LYS A 50 5.91 0.38 -6.91
C LYS A 50 4.39 0.30 -6.95
N VAL A 51 3.74 1.43 -6.67
CA VAL A 51 2.28 1.48 -6.66
C VAL A 51 1.74 1.46 -8.08
N LYS A 52 2.36 2.11 -9.06
CA LYS A 52 1.94 2.01 -10.48
C LYS A 52 1.93 0.58 -11.01
N ASP A 53 2.87 -0.26 -10.58
CA ASP A 53 2.93 -1.66 -11.01
C ASP A 53 1.82 -2.51 -10.33
N MET A 54 1.39 -2.11 -9.14
CA MET A 54 0.40 -2.85 -8.33
C MET A 54 -1.03 -2.28 -8.39
N MET A 55 -1.20 -1.01 -8.77
CA MET A 55 -2.48 -0.34 -9.02
C MET A 55 -3.09 -0.84 -10.33
N LYS A 56 -3.55 -2.08 -10.34
CA LYS A 56 -4.64 -2.52 -11.21
C LYS A 56 -5.97 -2.20 -10.53
N VAL A 57 -6.17 -0.93 -10.18
CA VAL A 57 -7.50 -0.48 -9.75
C VAL A 57 -8.33 -0.41 -11.01
N GLU A 58 -9.14 -1.43 -11.26
CA GLU A 58 -10.16 -1.38 -12.30
C GLU A 58 -11.16 -0.29 -11.91
N GLU A 59 -11.09 0.84 -12.63
CA GLU A 59 -12.08 1.89 -12.54
C GLU A 59 -13.32 1.41 -13.31
N ARG A 60 -14.35 1.03 -12.56
CA ARG A 60 -15.62 0.52 -13.09
C ARG A 60 -16.67 1.62 -13.12
#